data_AF-A0A0J7KH72-F1
#
_entry.id   AF-A0A0J7KH72-F1
#
_cell.length_a   1.000
_cell.length_b   1.000
_cell.length_c   1.000
_cell.angle_alpha   90.00
_cell.angle_beta   90.00
_cell.angle_gamma   90.00
#
_symmetry.space_group_name_H-M   'P 1'
#
loop_
_entity.id
_entity.type
_entity.pdbx_description
1 polymer ?
#
loop_
_entity_poly.entity_id
_entity_poly.type
_entity_poly.pdbx_seq_one_letter_code
_entity_poly.pdbx_strand_id
1 'polypeptide(L)'
;MTVDDEIDIFQEFLLPEEYNYRNVTRMSVTGCVSANLHYSSLPEAIGLEEMIVQNISGRLNFNVFITSNRMKLLRLSNIGRIPMIASHTFTNLAAIETFEITNALIENFEEDFSYINVSRFLVTNVTIERLDRLNVSEKGMTLSIVNSELRNVATSLNFANFLYIEIIGSKFELQKPGLVSIQGDVTIVKNSVFTNVSMNLVAKNAVTINGICAVGKSTLRLASKYINSTDNRLPNEIAYPRDNNQKPEFFTNRNNTVCKAGNCKCPKSNGQTPCQPIVPTFILGCSLVSLLSRGFQ
;
A
#
# COMPACT_ATOMS: atom_id res chain seq x y z
N MET A 1 -23.08 -4.04 14.95
CA MET A 1 -23.20 -5.38 15.56
C MET A 1 -21.86 -5.71 16.18
N THR A 2 -21.74 -5.57 17.50
CA THR A 2 -20.68 -6.18 18.29
C THR A 2 -21.20 -7.55 18.71
N VAL A 3 -20.57 -8.62 18.25
CA VAL A 3 -20.86 -9.98 18.74
C VAL A 3 -19.91 -10.18 19.90
N ASP A 4 -20.37 -9.84 21.10
CA ASP A 4 -19.70 -10.18 22.36
C ASP A 4 -20.48 -11.36 22.95
N ASP A 5 -19.88 -12.55 22.95
CA ASP A 5 -19.92 -13.52 24.04
C ASP A 5 -19.19 -14.82 23.65
N GLU A 6 -18.26 -15.21 24.51
CA GLU A 6 -17.59 -16.52 24.68
C GLU A 6 -16.90 -17.21 23.49
N ILE A 7 -15.87 -18.00 23.85
CA ILE A 7 -14.92 -18.65 22.96
C ILE A 7 -15.63 -19.75 22.15
N ASP A 8 -16.32 -19.36 21.10
CA ASP A 8 -16.61 -20.21 19.96
C ASP A 8 -15.66 -19.78 18.84
N ILE A 9 -14.75 -20.67 18.45
CA ILE A 9 -13.89 -20.43 17.29
C ILE A 9 -14.83 -20.41 16.08
N PHE A 10 -15.29 -19.22 15.67
CA PHE A 10 -16.13 -19.06 14.48
C PHE A 10 -15.39 -19.65 13.26
N GLN A 11 -15.82 -20.83 12.84
CA GLN A 11 -15.19 -21.58 11.76
C GLN A 11 -15.37 -20.83 10.42
N GLU A 12 -16.56 -20.26 10.19
CA GLU A 12 -16.86 -19.41 9.05
C GLU A 12 -17.86 -18.31 9.44
N PHE A 13 -17.55 -17.05 9.11
CA PHE A 13 -18.49 -15.94 9.19
C PHE A 13 -19.16 -15.69 7.84
N LEU A 14 -20.47 -15.48 7.86
CA LEU A 14 -21.28 -15.11 6.69
C LEU A 14 -22.04 -13.81 7.00
N LEU A 15 -22.22 -12.96 5.99
CA LEU A 15 -23.14 -11.83 6.11
C LEU A 15 -24.58 -12.35 6.20
N PRO A 16 -25.39 -11.93 7.20
CA PRO A 16 -26.80 -12.28 7.25
C PRO A 16 -27.57 -11.79 6.00
N GLU A 17 -28.22 -12.69 5.28
CA GLU A 17 -28.95 -12.35 4.03
C GLU A 17 -30.21 -11.52 4.30
N GLU A 18 -30.93 -11.80 5.40
CA GLU A 18 -32.20 -11.13 5.74
C GLU A 18 -32.00 -9.81 6.54
N TYR A 19 -30.77 -9.36 6.72
CA TYR A 19 -30.48 -8.15 7.48
C TYR A 19 -30.59 -6.90 6.61
N ASN A 20 -31.23 -5.84 7.14
CA ASN A 20 -31.33 -4.57 6.45
C ASN A 20 -30.06 -3.72 6.68
N TYR A 21 -29.20 -3.67 5.67
CA TYR A 21 -27.93 -2.95 5.73
C TYR A 21 -28.03 -1.43 5.49
N ARG A 22 -29.20 -0.88 5.14
CA ARG A 22 -29.36 0.53 4.75
C ARG A 22 -28.90 1.54 5.79
N ASN A 23 -29.08 1.20 7.07
CA ASN A 23 -28.73 2.06 8.19
C ASN A 23 -27.38 1.70 8.82
N VAL A 24 -26.64 0.74 8.25
CA VAL A 24 -25.32 0.34 8.77
C VAL A 24 -24.30 1.41 8.38
N THR A 25 -23.75 2.05 9.41
CA THR A 25 -22.65 3.01 9.26
C THR A 25 -21.29 2.37 9.53
N ARG A 26 -21.25 1.24 10.24
CA ARG A 26 -20.02 0.56 10.64
C ARG A 26 -20.18 -0.95 10.62
N MET A 27 -19.22 -1.62 9.99
CA MET A 27 -19.08 -3.07 9.96
C MET A 27 -17.70 -3.48 10.49
N SER A 28 -17.67 -4.46 11.39
CA SER A 28 -16.43 -5.04 11.90
C SER A 28 -16.56 -6.56 11.93
N VAL A 29 -15.59 -7.26 11.31
CA VAL A 29 -15.51 -8.73 11.29
C VAL A 29 -14.13 -9.11 11.83
N THR A 30 -14.07 -9.95 12.87
CA THR A 30 -12.81 -10.33 13.50
C THR A 30 -12.85 -11.72 14.13
N GLY A 31 -11.68 -12.38 14.19
CA GLY A 31 -11.47 -13.57 15.01
C GLY A 31 -11.99 -14.89 14.41
N CYS A 32 -12.25 -14.93 13.10
CA CYS A 32 -12.77 -16.11 12.43
C CYS A 32 -11.66 -16.91 11.72
N VAL A 33 -11.87 -18.21 11.52
CA VAL A 33 -10.99 -18.99 10.62
C VAL A 33 -11.24 -18.60 9.17
N SER A 34 -12.50 -18.41 8.79
CA SER A 34 -12.86 -17.91 7.47
C SER A 34 -13.99 -16.90 7.56
N ALA A 35 -14.07 -16.00 6.58
CA ALA A 35 -15.15 -15.03 6.45
C ALA A 35 -15.53 -14.90 4.98
N ASN A 36 -16.82 -14.80 4.72
CA ASN A 36 -17.36 -14.74 3.38
C ASN A 36 -18.34 -13.57 3.27
N LEU A 37 -17.90 -12.52 2.58
CA LEU A 37 -18.61 -11.25 2.42
C LEU A 37 -19.20 -11.12 1.02
N HIS A 38 -19.67 -12.24 0.46
CA HIS A 38 -20.20 -12.30 -0.89
C HIS A 38 -21.33 -11.26 -1.13
N TYR A 39 -21.36 -10.73 -2.36
CA TYR A 39 -22.20 -9.69 -2.96
C TYR A 39 -23.60 -9.39 -2.37
N SER A 40 -24.37 -10.35 -1.83
CA SER A 40 -25.82 -10.21 -1.63
C SER A 40 -26.26 -9.11 -0.67
N SER A 41 -25.41 -8.72 0.30
CA SER A 41 -25.85 -7.95 1.46
C SER A 41 -25.42 -6.47 1.49
N LEU A 42 -24.36 -6.09 0.78
CA LEU A 42 -23.74 -4.75 0.90
C LEU A 42 -24.12 -3.67 -0.15
N PRO A 43 -24.78 -3.97 -1.29
CA PRO A 43 -25.23 -2.92 -2.21
C PRO A 43 -26.19 -1.89 -1.58
N GLU A 44 -26.93 -2.27 -0.55
CA GLU A 44 -27.88 -1.38 0.13
C GLU A 44 -27.25 -0.49 1.21
N ALA A 45 -25.98 -0.71 1.57
CA ALA A 45 -25.31 -0.07 2.70
C ALA A 45 -24.83 1.37 2.41
N ILE A 46 -25.69 2.21 1.83
CA ILE A 46 -25.36 3.56 1.32
C ILE A 46 -24.75 4.50 2.37
N GLY A 47 -25.03 4.25 3.66
CA GLY A 47 -24.53 5.02 4.79
C GLY A 47 -23.24 4.49 5.41
N LEU A 48 -22.63 3.43 4.85
CA LEU A 48 -21.45 2.77 5.41
C LEU A 48 -20.25 3.71 5.42
N GLU A 49 -19.78 4.06 6.62
CA GLU A 49 -18.61 4.92 6.83
C GLU A 49 -17.35 4.11 7.13
N GLU A 50 -17.49 2.97 7.80
CA GLU A 50 -16.35 2.15 8.20
C GLU A 50 -16.59 0.66 7.96
N MET A 51 -15.62 -0.01 7.35
CA MET A 51 -15.57 -1.46 7.21
C MET A 51 -14.20 -1.96 7.64
N ILE A 52 -14.18 -2.77 8.70
CA ILE A 52 -12.96 -3.33 9.27
C ILE A 52 -13.07 -4.85 9.24
N VAL A 53 -12.20 -5.53 8.50
CA VAL A 53 -12.09 -6.99 8.49
C VAL A 53 -10.70 -7.34 8.94
N GLN A 54 -10.59 -8.06 10.06
CA GLN A 54 -9.30 -8.33 10.66
C GLN A 54 -9.18 -9.71 11.30
N ASN A 55 -7.95 -10.17 11.51
CA ASN A 55 -7.67 -11.42 12.22
C ASN A 55 -8.46 -12.62 11.65
N ILE A 56 -8.43 -12.79 10.33
CA ILE A 56 -9.01 -13.94 9.63
C ILE A 56 -7.88 -14.92 9.34
N SER A 57 -7.77 -16.01 10.12
CA SER A 57 -6.57 -16.86 10.09
C SER A 57 -6.42 -17.68 8.80
N GLY A 58 -7.54 -18.05 8.18
CA GLY A 58 -7.60 -18.77 6.92
C GLY A 58 -7.96 -17.87 5.75
N ARG A 59 -9.22 -17.92 5.31
CA ARG A 59 -9.67 -17.33 4.03
C ARG A 59 -10.71 -16.24 4.23
N LEU A 60 -10.50 -15.09 3.60
CA LEU A 60 -11.53 -14.07 3.40
C LEU A 60 -12.00 -14.08 1.94
N ASN A 61 -13.24 -14.48 1.70
CA ASN A 61 -13.90 -14.25 0.41
C ASN A 61 -14.40 -12.80 0.36
N PHE A 62 -13.57 -11.91 -0.19
CA PHE A 62 -13.85 -10.47 -0.32
C PHE A 62 -14.51 -10.14 -1.67
N ASN A 63 -15.38 -11.01 -2.17
CA ASN A 63 -16.17 -10.75 -3.38
C ASN A 63 -17.43 -9.93 -3.04
N VAL A 64 -17.21 -8.70 -2.60
CA VAL A 64 -18.23 -7.79 -2.09
C VAL A 64 -18.46 -6.65 -3.09
N PHE A 65 -19.67 -6.10 -3.11
CA PHE A 65 -20.00 -4.88 -3.84
C PHE A 65 -20.38 -3.78 -2.85
N ILE A 66 -19.49 -2.81 -2.67
CA ILE A 66 -19.64 -1.76 -1.66
C ILE A 66 -20.27 -0.52 -2.31
N THR A 67 -21.40 -0.08 -1.76
CA THR A 67 -22.05 1.17 -2.17
C THR A 67 -22.07 2.12 -0.98
N SER A 68 -21.42 3.27 -1.09
CA SER A 68 -21.40 4.33 -0.07
C SER A 68 -20.85 5.64 -0.64
N ASN A 69 -21.38 6.76 -0.15
CA ASN A 69 -20.84 8.10 -0.40
C ASN A 69 -20.14 8.71 0.84
N ARG A 70 -19.95 7.91 1.90
CA ARG A 70 -19.40 8.35 3.19
C ARG A 70 -18.24 7.49 3.68
N MET A 71 -17.64 6.67 2.82
CA MET A 71 -16.59 5.74 3.22
C MET A 71 -15.37 6.50 3.76
N LYS A 72 -15.16 6.40 5.07
CA LYS A 72 -14.02 6.98 5.79
C LYS A 72 -12.90 5.96 5.94
N LEU A 73 -13.23 4.74 6.37
CA LEU A 73 -12.23 3.71 6.64
C LEU A 73 -12.62 2.37 6.03
N LEU A 74 -11.78 1.86 5.16
CA LEU A 74 -11.76 0.45 4.80
C LEU A 74 -10.44 -0.16 5.26
N ARG A 75 -10.51 -1.15 6.15
CA ARG A 75 -9.33 -1.83 6.69
C ARG A 75 -9.43 -3.34 6.50
N LEU A 76 -8.39 -3.92 5.91
CA LEU A 76 -8.17 -5.36 5.78
C LEU A 76 -6.85 -5.72 6.49
N SER A 77 -6.89 -6.33 7.68
CA SER A 77 -5.67 -6.57 8.46
C SER A 77 -5.51 -7.98 9.02
N ASN A 78 -4.31 -8.55 8.97
CA ASN A 78 -4.02 -9.89 9.49
C ASN A 78 -4.96 -10.95 8.88
N ILE A 79 -4.94 -11.06 7.55
CA ILE A 79 -5.79 -11.98 6.80
C ILE A 79 -4.90 -13.02 6.13
N GLY A 80 -5.11 -14.30 6.43
CA GLY A 80 -4.31 -15.40 5.90
C GLY A 80 -4.27 -15.41 4.37
N ARG A 81 -5.45 -15.35 3.73
CA ARG A 81 -5.58 -15.35 2.27
C ARG A 81 -6.86 -14.67 1.79
N ILE A 82 -6.73 -13.80 0.80
CA ILE A 82 -7.83 -13.19 0.03
C ILE A 82 -7.71 -13.70 -1.42
N PRO A 83 -8.60 -14.60 -1.88
CA PRO A 83 -8.48 -15.16 -3.23
C PRO A 83 -8.63 -14.12 -4.34
N MET A 84 -9.47 -13.11 -4.11
CA MET A 84 -9.78 -12.11 -5.12
C MET A 84 -10.29 -10.84 -4.45
N ILE A 85 -9.81 -9.70 -4.95
CA ILE A 85 -10.48 -8.40 -4.87
C ILE A 85 -10.91 -8.09 -6.30
N ALA A 86 -12.22 -8.16 -6.55
CA ALA A 86 -12.80 -8.16 -7.87
C ALA A 86 -13.02 -6.74 -8.39
N SER A 87 -12.98 -6.52 -9.71
CA SER A 87 -13.08 -5.19 -10.34
C SER A 87 -14.39 -4.41 -10.12
N HIS A 88 -15.36 -4.99 -9.42
CA HIS A 88 -16.65 -4.39 -9.11
C HIS A 88 -16.79 -4.00 -7.63
N THR A 89 -15.79 -4.31 -6.82
CA THR A 89 -15.84 -4.13 -5.38
C THR A 89 -16.03 -2.67 -4.97
N PHE A 90 -15.42 -1.74 -5.69
CA PHE A 90 -15.45 -0.32 -5.36
C PHE A 90 -16.20 0.56 -6.38
N THR A 91 -16.80 0.00 -7.43
CA THR A 91 -17.39 0.78 -8.54
C THR A 91 -18.47 1.78 -8.14
N ASN A 92 -19.10 1.60 -6.98
CA ASN A 92 -20.15 2.47 -6.45
C ASN A 92 -19.68 3.37 -5.29
N LEU A 93 -18.36 3.52 -5.12
CA LEU A 93 -17.76 4.47 -4.19
C LEU A 93 -17.27 5.70 -4.94
N ALA A 94 -17.65 6.89 -4.47
CA ALA A 94 -17.06 8.12 -4.99
C ALA A 94 -15.67 8.38 -4.40
N ALA A 95 -15.49 8.06 -3.11
CA ALA A 95 -14.26 8.27 -2.39
C ALA A 95 -14.12 7.30 -1.21
N ILE A 96 -12.87 7.10 -0.79
CA ILE A 96 -12.46 6.42 0.43
C ILE A 96 -11.44 7.32 1.12
N GLU A 97 -11.72 7.78 2.35
CA GLU A 97 -10.74 8.63 3.05
C GLU A 97 -9.46 7.85 3.39
N THR A 98 -9.59 6.64 3.94
CA THR A 98 -8.46 5.74 4.21
C THR A 98 -8.78 4.32 3.78
N PHE A 99 -7.96 3.78 2.88
CA PHE A 99 -7.93 2.37 2.55
C PHE A 99 -6.62 1.75 3.02
N GLU A 100 -6.70 0.81 3.96
CA GLU A 100 -5.56 0.17 4.59
C GLU A 100 -5.62 -1.35 4.39
N ILE A 101 -4.53 -1.93 3.87
CA ILE A 101 -4.32 -3.37 3.83
C ILE A 101 -3.00 -3.69 4.54
N THR A 102 -3.06 -4.53 5.56
CA THR A 102 -1.90 -4.86 6.39
C THR A 102 -1.80 -6.35 6.67
N ASN A 103 -0.62 -6.97 6.50
CA ASN A 103 -0.38 -8.40 6.79
C ASN A 103 -1.38 -9.31 6.06
N ALA A 104 -1.38 -9.31 4.72
CA ALA A 104 -2.30 -10.10 3.92
C ALA A 104 -1.66 -10.70 2.67
N LEU A 105 -2.15 -11.87 2.26
CA LEU A 105 -1.89 -12.46 0.95
C LEU A 105 -3.12 -12.31 0.06
N ILE A 106 -2.99 -11.62 -1.06
CA ILE A 106 -4.03 -11.45 -2.09
C ILE A 106 -3.60 -12.21 -3.34
N GLU A 107 -4.40 -13.14 -3.82
CA GLU A 107 -4.00 -13.92 -5.01
C GLU A 107 -4.27 -13.18 -6.31
N ASN A 108 -5.47 -12.61 -6.45
CA ASN A 108 -5.86 -11.82 -7.62
C ASN A 108 -6.36 -10.46 -7.15
N PHE A 109 -5.79 -9.40 -7.71
CA PHE A 109 -6.27 -8.04 -7.53
C PHE A 109 -6.68 -7.50 -8.89
N GLU A 110 -7.97 -7.28 -9.08
CA GLU A 110 -8.56 -6.86 -10.36
C GLU A 110 -9.09 -5.42 -10.33
N GLU A 111 -9.02 -4.77 -9.17
CA GLU A 111 -9.50 -3.42 -8.99
C GLU A 111 -8.59 -2.35 -9.60
N ASP A 112 -9.23 -1.30 -10.08
CA ASP A 112 -8.59 -0.16 -10.71
C ASP A 112 -9.23 1.13 -10.19
N PHE A 113 -8.50 1.89 -9.37
CA PHE A 113 -9.01 3.12 -8.73
C PHE A 113 -8.96 4.34 -9.67
N SER A 114 -9.26 4.12 -10.95
CA SER A 114 -9.26 5.16 -11.98
C SER A 114 -10.32 6.23 -11.76
N TYR A 115 -11.40 5.92 -11.03
CA TYR A 115 -12.57 6.80 -10.85
C TYR A 115 -12.96 7.01 -9.39
N ILE A 116 -12.09 6.60 -8.45
CA ILE A 116 -12.38 6.62 -7.02
C ILE A 116 -11.27 7.40 -6.33
N ASN A 117 -11.65 8.42 -5.58
CA ASN A 117 -10.68 9.16 -4.79
C ASN A 117 -10.31 8.37 -3.54
N VAL A 118 -9.06 7.89 -3.46
CA VAL A 118 -8.52 7.31 -2.23
C VAL A 118 -7.54 8.29 -1.60
N SER A 119 -7.97 8.99 -0.54
CA SER A 119 -7.14 10.05 0.06
C SER A 119 -5.88 9.47 0.72
N ARG A 120 -6.01 8.36 1.45
CA ARG A 120 -4.89 7.62 2.05
C ARG A 120 -4.93 6.16 1.62
N PHE A 121 -4.00 5.75 0.77
CA PHE A 121 -3.86 4.35 0.34
C PHE A 121 -2.62 3.72 0.98
N LEU A 122 -2.83 2.79 1.90
CA LEU A 122 -1.79 2.24 2.76
C LEU A 122 -1.72 0.72 2.60
N VAL A 123 -0.57 0.22 2.17
CA VAL A 123 -0.33 -1.21 1.91
C VAL A 123 0.95 -1.62 2.64
N THR A 124 0.83 -2.43 3.69
CA THR A 124 1.97 -2.82 4.54
C THR A 124 2.05 -4.32 4.74
N ASN A 125 3.21 -4.92 4.44
CA ASN A 125 3.39 -6.38 4.57
C ASN A 125 2.32 -7.18 3.80
N VAL A 126 2.06 -6.77 2.55
CA VAL A 126 1.07 -7.39 1.68
C VAL A 126 1.77 -8.06 0.50
N THR A 127 1.36 -9.27 0.16
CA THR A 127 1.73 -9.91 -1.11
C THR A 127 0.51 -9.96 -2.01
N ILE A 128 0.62 -9.38 -3.21
CA ILE A 128 -0.34 -9.53 -4.31
C ILE A 128 0.31 -10.45 -5.34
N GLU A 129 -0.24 -11.64 -5.54
CA GLU A 129 0.37 -12.65 -6.42
C GLU A 129 0.18 -12.37 -7.90
N ARG A 130 -1.01 -11.88 -8.28
CA ARG A 130 -1.39 -11.54 -9.65
C ARG A 130 -2.16 -10.24 -9.67
N LEU A 131 -1.72 -9.34 -10.53
CA LEU A 131 -2.28 -8.01 -10.72
C LEU A 131 -2.29 -7.73 -12.23
N ASP A 132 -3.44 -7.45 -12.83
CA ASP A 132 -3.46 -7.12 -14.26
C ASP A 132 -2.86 -5.72 -14.49
N ARG A 133 -3.48 -4.72 -13.85
CA ARG A 133 -3.07 -3.33 -13.79
C ARG A 133 -3.46 -2.73 -12.44
N LEU A 134 -2.84 -1.62 -12.07
CA LEU A 134 -3.30 -0.81 -10.95
C LEU A 134 -3.09 0.67 -11.27
N ASN A 135 -4.20 1.40 -11.44
CA ASN A 135 -4.21 2.85 -11.52
C ASN A 135 -4.82 3.45 -10.26
N VAL A 136 -4.07 4.35 -9.62
CA VAL A 136 -4.56 5.22 -8.55
C VAL A 136 -4.15 6.63 -8.92
N SER A 137 -5.03 7.32 -9.65
CA SER A 137 -4.71 8.62 -10.28
C SER A 137 -5.55 9.78 -9.80
N GLU A 138 -6.60 9.55 -9.00
CA GLU A 138 -7.36 10.63 -8.40
C GLU A 138 -6.55 11.34 -7.30
N LYS A 139 -6.86 12.61 -7.04
CA LYS A 139 -6.10 13.44 -6.10
C LYS A 139 -6.15 12.87 -4.68
N GLY A 140 -5.02 12.42 -4.14
CA GLY A 140 -4.91 11.89 -2.79
C GLY A 140 -3.90 12.64 -1.91
N MET A 141 -3.92 12.37 -0.61
CA MET A 141 -2.95 12.89 0.35
C MET A 141 -1.71 12.01 0.45
N THR A 142 -1.90 10.69 0.64
CA THR A 142 -0.78 9.77 0.92
C THR A 142 -0.98 8.44 0.24
N LEU A 143 0.04 7.98 -0.48
CA LEU A 143 0.18 6.60 -0.91
C LEU A 143 1.42 6.01 -0.25
N SER A 144 1.27 4.89 0.46
CA SER A 144 2.37 4.20 1.14
C SER A 144 2.32 2.71 0.85
N ILE A 145 3.38 2.18 0.24
CA ILE A 145 3.59 0.76 -0.01
C ILE A 145 4.88 0.33 0.70
N VAL A 146 4.75 -0.42 1.78
CA VAL A 146 5.85 -0.77 2.67
C VAL A 146 5.94 -2.27 2.83
N ASN A 147 7.14 -2.83 2.69
CA ASN A 147 7.41 -4.26 2.88
C ASN A 147 6.43 -5.15 2.11
N SER A 148 6.10 -4.77 0.88
CA SER A 148 5.05 -5.44 0.10
C SER A 148 5.57 -5.97 -1.22
N GLU A 149 4.91 -6.98 -1.75
CA GLU A 149 5.27 -7.62 -3.02
C GLU A 149 4.11 -7.58 -4.01
N LEU A 150 4.29 -6.91 -5.14
CA LEU A 150 3.36 -6.93 -6.27
C LEU A 150 3.99 -7.80 -7.36
N ARG A 151 3.46 -9.01 -7.52
CA ARG A 151 3.99 -10.04 -8.43
C ARG A 151 3.11 -10.19 -9.66
N ASN A 152 3.73 -10.75 -10.70
CA ASN A 152 3.07 -11.10 -11.97
C ASN A 152 2.19 -9.96 -12.53
N VAL A 153 2.69 -8.73 -12.46
CA VAL A 153 1.96 -7.58 -13.00
C VAL A 153 1.92 -7.70 -14.53
N ALA A 154 0.73 -7.77 -15.11
CA ALA A 154 0.57 -8.07 -16.53
C ALA A 154 0.90 -6.87 -17.43
N THR A 155 0.47 -5.67 -17.03
CA THR A 155 0.55 -4.47 -17.88
C THR A 155 1.35 -3.32 -17.26
N SER A 156 0.77 -2.54 -16.35
CA SER A 156 1.34 -1.30 -15.83
C SER A 156 0.84 -0.95 -14.43
N LEU A 157 1.64 -0.15 -13.73
CA LEU A 157 1.26 0.49 -12.46
C LEU A 157 1.30 2.01 -12.63
N ASN A 158 0.26 2.70 -12.19
CA ASN A 158 0.20 4.16 -12.18
C ASN A 158 -0.25 4.65 -10.79
N PHE A 159 0.61 5.43 -10.16
CA PHE A 159 0.37 6.06 -8.85
C PHE A 159 0.55 7.56 -9.03
N ALA A 160 -0.55 8.31 -9.16
CA ALA A 160 -0.50 9.71 -9.56
C ALA A 160 -1.32 10.61 -8.64
N ASN A 161 -0.97 11.90 -8.63
CA ASN A 161 -1.70 12.98 -7.97
C ASN A 161 -1.79 12.87 -6.43
N PHE A 162 -0.73 12.37 -5.79
CA PHE A 162 -0.60 12.35 -4.33
C PHE A 162 0.31 13.47 -3.80
N LEU A 163 0.00 14.02 -2.63
CA LEU A 163 0.92 14.94 -1.94
C LEU A 163 2.21 14.23 -1.50
N TYR A 164 2.05 13.02 -0.95
CA TYR A 164 3.17 12.20 -0.49
C TYR A 164 3.04 10.77 -1.02
N ILE A 165 4.12 10.28 -1.64
CA ILE A 165 4.24 8.88 -2.07
C ILE A 165 5.46 8.27 -1.39
N GLU A 166 5.27 7.12 -0.77
CA GLU A 166 6.34 6.35 -0.14
C GLU A 166 6.29 4.89 -0.55
N ILE A 167 7.41 4.39 -1.07
CA ILE A 167 7.60 2.98 -1.43
C ILE A 167 8.89 2.51 -0.78
N ILE A 168 8.77 1.65 0.23
CA ILE A 168 9.92 1.23 1.06
C ILE A 168 9.97 -0.29 1.16
N GLY A 169 11.16 -0.86 0.94
CA GLY A 169 11.40 -2.29 1.17
C GLY A 169 10.43 -3.17 0.38
N SER A 170 10.03 -2.77 -0.82
CA SER A 170 8.98 -3.44 -1.57
C SER A 170 9.50 -4.04 -2.87
N LYS A 171 8.80 -5.03 -3.41
CA LYS A 171 9.15 -5.71 -4.66
C LYS A 171 8.05 -5.54 -5.70
N PHE A 172 8.44 -5.18 -6.91
CA PHE A 172 7.54 -5.05 -8.06
C PHE A 172 8.07 -5.89 -9.22
N GLU A 173 7.27 -6.86 -9.65
CA GLU A 173 7.64 -7.82 -10.68
C GLU A 173 6.61 -7.85 -11.80
N LEU A 174 6.98 -7.26 -12.93
CA LEU A 174 6.18 -7.27 -14.15
C LEU A 174 6.54 -8.50 -14.99
N GLN A 175 5.53 -9.16 -15.55
CA GLN A 175 5.70 -10.34 -16.39
C GLN A 175 6.51 -10.03 -17.67
N LYS A 176 6.33 -8.82 -18.19
CA LYS A 176 7.02 -8.29 -19.36
C LYS A 176 7.52 -6.88 -19.04
N PRO A 177 8.52 -6.36 -19.78
CA PRO A 177 8.92 -4.96 -19.65
C PRO A 177 7.72 -4.03 -19.77
N GLY A 178 7.45 -3.25 -18.73
CA GLY A 178 6.29 -2.36 -18.68
C GLY A 178 6.54 -1.12 -17.83
N LEU A 179 5.56 -0.22 -17.82
CA LEU A 179 5.67 1.10 -17.18
C LEU A 179 5.23 1.04 -15.72
N VAL A 180 6.03 1.67 -14.85
CA VAL A 180 5.62 2.07 -13.51
C VAL A 180 5.73 3.59 -13.44
N SER A 181 4.58 4.26 -13.42
CA SER A 181 4.47 5.72 -13.37
C SER A 181 4.14 6.16 -11.95
N ILE A 182 4.98 7.03 -11.39
CA ILE A 182 4.82 7.57 -10.05
C ILE A 182 4.84 9.10 -10.16
N GLN A 183 3.74 9.74 -9.76
CA GLN A 183 3.58 11.19 -9.83
C GLN A 183 3.02 11.76 -8.52
N GLY A 184 3.75 12.67 -7.89
CA GLY A 184 3.30 13.34 -6.66
C GLY A 184 3.97 14.68 -6.39
N ASP A 185 3.78 15.24 -5.20
CA ASP A 185 4.51 16.45 -4.78
C ASP A 185 5.85 16.09 -4.15
N VAL A 186 5.84 15.12 -3.22
CA VAL A 186 7.03 14.54 -2.59
C VAL A 186 6.97 13.02 -2.75
N THR A 187 8.06 12.44 -3.25
CA THR A 187 8.14 11.00 -3.50
C THR A 187 9.41 10.39 -2.94
N ILE A 188 9.26 9.32 -2.17
CA ILE A 188 10.34 8.56 -1.56
C ILE A 188 10.25 7.11 -2.03
N VAL A 189 11.33 6.60 -2.63
CA VAL A 189 11.47 5.19 -3.00
C VAL A 189 12.77 4.64 -2.41
N LYS A 190 12.69 3.68 -1.49
CA LYS A 190 13.86 3.16 -0.79
C LYS A 190 13.91 1.64 -0.74
N ASN A 191 15.13 1.09 -0.83
CA ASN A 191 15.44 -0.32 -0.53
C ASN A 191 14.55 -1.34 -1.28
N SER A 192 14.04 -0.96 -2.45
CA SER A 192 13.02 -1.71 -3.19
C SER A 192 13.61 -2.40 -4.42
N VAL A 193 12.99 -3.52 -4.83
CA VAL A 193 13.44 -4.34 -5.95
C VAL A 193 12.46 -4.30 -7.11
N PHE A 194 12.95 -4.05 -8.32
CA PHE A 194 12.14 -3.91 -9.52
C PHE A 194 12.58 -4.90 -10.61
N THR A 195 11.62 -5.62 -11.20
CA THR A 195 11.90 -6.57 -12.29
C THR A 195 11.07 -6.19 -13.51
N ASN A 196 11.75 -5.99 -14.65
CA ASN A 196 11.14 -5.59 -15.92
C ASN A 196 10.35 -4.26 -15.83
N VAL A 197 10.87 -3.29 -15.08
CA VAL A 197 10.19 -2.01 -14.84
C VAL A 197 10.92 -0.87 -15.52
N SER A 198 10.22 -0.19 -16.43
CA SER A 198 10.58 1.17 -16.84
C SER A 198 9.90 2.14 -15.90
N MET A 199 10.65 2.64 -14.91
CA MET A 199 10.10 3.54 -13.89
C MET A 199 10.19 4.99 -14.36
N ASN A 200 9.07 5.69 -14.33
CA ASN A 200 8.99 7.14 -14.52
C ASN A 200 8.50 7.79 -13.22
N LEU A 201 9.40 8.49 -12.53
CA LEU A 201 9.13 9.13 -11.25
C LEU A 201 9.21 10.66 -11.42
N VAL A 202 8.06 11.30 -11.32
CA VAL A 202 7.89 12.75 -11.50
C VAL A 202 7.34 13.34 -10.22
N ALA A 203 8.11 14.18 -9.52
CA ALA A 203 7.60 14.91 -8.36
C ALA A 203 7.69 16.41 -8.52
N LYS A 204 6.70 17.15 -8.03
CA LYS A 204 6.69 18.62 -8.12
C LYS A 204 7.79 19.26 -7.28
N ASN A 205 7.99 18.76 -6.06
CA ASN A 205 8.90 19.36 -5.09
C ASN A 205 10.16 18.51 -4.92
N ALA A 206 10.03 17.24 -4.53
CA ALA A 206 11.18 16.43 -4.16
C ALA A 206 11.05 14.95 -4.51
N VAL A 207 12.16 14.38 -4.99
CA VAL A 207 12.35 12.94 -5.17
C VAL A 207 13.54 12.50 -4.32
N THR A 208 13.32 11.52 -3.45
CA THR A 208 14.40 10.76 -2.82
C THR A 208 14.31 9.32 -3.27
N ILE A 209 15.33 8.84 -3.97
CA ILE A 209 15.45 7.46 -4.40
C ILE A 209 16.78 6.89 -3.92
N ASN A 210 16.71 5.89 -3.05
CA ASN A 210 17.89 5.36 -2.39
C ASN A 210 17.89 3.84 -2.26
N GLY A 211 19.02 3.21 -2.57
CA GLY A 211 19.22 1.78 -2.33
C GLY A 211 18.28 0.88 -3.14
N ILE A 212 17.70 1.35 -4.24
CA ILE A 212 16.87 0.50 -5.09
C ILE A 212 17.73 -0.42 -5.95
N CYS A 213 17.20 -1.60 -6.29
CA CYS A 213 17.83 -2.51 -7.21
C CYS A 213 16.86 -2.97 -8.29
N ALA A 214 17.28 -2.95 -9.56
CA ALA A 214 16.44 -3.45 -10.65
C ALA A 214 17.15 -4.50 -11.50
N VAL A 215 16.38 -5.39 -12.12
CA VAL A 215 16.84 -6.42 -13.06
C VAL A 215 15.97 -6.48 -14.31
N GLY A 216 16.39 -7.25 -15.32
CA GLY A 216 15.66 -7.38 -16.59
C GLY A 216 15.77 -6.13 -17.45
N LYS A 217 14.76 -5.86 -18.29
CA LYS A 217 14.73 -4.64 -19.12
C LYS A 217 14.16 -3.45 -18.33
N SER A 218 14.84 -3.12 -17.23
CA SER A 218 14.44 -2.00 -16.37
C SER A 218 15.17 -0.71 -16.72
N THR A 219 14.54 0.44 -16.48
CA THR A 219 15.10 1.79 -16.64
C THR A 219 14.53 2.70 -15.56
N LEU A 220 15.18 3.84 -15.31
CA LEU A 220 14.73 4.83 -14.35
C LEU A 220 14.79 6.23 -14.93
N ARG A 221 13.68 6.96 -14.87
CA ARG A 221 13.58 8.38 -15.23
C ARG A 221 13.11 9.18 -14.02
N LEU A 222 13.83 10.24 -13.69
CA LEU A 222 13.59 11.08 -12.50
C LEU A 222 13.44 12.56 -12.90
N ALA A 223 12.33 13.18 -12.52
CA ALA A 223 12.08 14.61 -12.75
C ALA A 223 11.50 15.27 -11.50
N SER A 224 12.16 16.33 -11.00
CA SER A 224 11.72 17.12 -9.84
C SER A 224 12.60 18.36 -9.62
N LYS A 225 12.11 19.34 -8.85
CA LYS A 225 12.91 20.49 -8.40
C LYS A 225 14.09 20.07 -7.54
N TYR A 226 13.86 19.15 -6.60
CA TYR A 226 14.91 18.55 -5.77
C TYR A 226 15.00 17.05 -6.05
N ILE A 227 16.21 16.56 -6.34
CA ILE A 227 16.46 15.13 -6.56
C ILE A 227 17.63 14.68 -5.69
N ASN A 228 17.38 13.67 -4.86
CA ASN A 228 18.38 12.91 -4.14
C ASN A 228 18.36 11.45 -4.61
N SER A 229 19.34 11.07 -5.42
CA SER A 229 19.50 9.75 -6.03
C SER A 229 20.79 9.12 -5.53
N THR A 230 20.71 8.13 -4.64
CA THR A 230 21.90 7.52 -4.00
C THR A 230 21.87 6.01 -3.95
N ASP A 231 23.01 5.36 -4.17
CA ASP A 231 23.20 3.91 -3.98
C ASP A 231 22.24 3.03 -4.79
N ASN A 232 21.71 3.53 -5.92
CA ASN A 232 20.78 2.77 -6.75
C ASN A 232 21.52 1.90 -7.75
N ARG A 233 20.97 0.71 -8.05
CA ARG A 233 21.55 -0.25 -8.98
C ARG A 233 20.52 -0.67 -10.02
N LEU A 234 20.65 -0.21 -11.26
CA LEU A 234 19.71 -0.53 -12.33
C LEU A 234 20.43 -0.95 -13.61
N PRO A 235 19.80 -1.76 -14.47
CA PRO A 235 20.32 -2.02 -15.80
C PRO A 235 19.99 -0.84 -16.73
N ASN A 236 20.70 -0.77 -17.86
CA ASN A 236 20.45 0.14 -18.97
C ASN A 236 20.72 1.63 -18.70
N GLU A 237 19.81 2.34 -18.02
CA GLU A 237 19.86 3.81 -17.95
C GLU A 237 19.19 4.37 -16.69
N ILE A 238 19.80 5.43 -16.16
CA ILE A 238 19.17 6.36 -15.22
C ILE A 238 19.16 7.75 -15.87
N ALA A 239 17.98 8.20 -16.27
CA ALA A 239 17.76 9.46 -16.95
C ALA A 239 17.29 10.54 -15.98
N TYR A 240 17.89 11.72 -16.10
CA TYR A 240 17.52 12.94 -15.37
C TYR A 240 17.10 14.00 -16.40
N PRO A 241 15.92 13.83 -17.05
CA PRO A 241 15.42 14.78 -18.04
C PRO A 241 15.38 16.19 -17.45
N ARG A 242 15.79 17.17 -18.26
CA ARG A 242 15.77 18.60 -17.92
C ARG A 242 14.68 19.25 -18.73
N ASP A 243 13.67 19.83 -18.08
CA ASP A 243 12.74 20.71 -18.77
C ASP A 243 13.42 22.06 -19.02
N ASN A 244 13.46 22.49 -20.28
CA ASN A 244 13.71 23.87 -20.75
C ASN A 244 14.60 24.74 -19.83
N ASN A 245 15.88 24.39 -19.71
CA ASN A 245 16.91 25.14 -18.97
C ASN A 245 16.76 25.25 -17.43
N GLN A 246 15.74 24.63 -16.81
CA GLN A 246 15.67 24.54 -15.36
C GLN A 246 16.52 23.36 -14.87
N LYS A 247 17.71 23.67 -14.36
CA LYS A 247 18.45 22.70 -13.55
C LYS A 247 17.67 22.49 -12.26
N PRO A 248 17.56 21.25 -11.74
CA PRO A 248 17.09 21.02 -10.38
C PRO A 248 17.86 21.94 -9.43
N GLU A 249 17.13 22.59 -8.52
CA GLU A 249 17.70 23.55 -7.57
C GLU A 249 18.73 22.85 -6.66
N PHE A 250 18.43 21.61 -6.26
CA PHE A 250 19.39 20.71 -5.60
C PHE A 250 19.37 19.33 -6.25
N PHE A 251 20.57 18.87 -6.61
CA PHE A 251 20.79 17.60 -7.27
C PHE A 251 21.91 16.84 -6.58
N THR A 252 21.56 15.71 -5.95
CA THR A 252 22.53 14.76 -5.41
C THR A 252 22.45 13.46 -6.21
N ASN A 253 23.56 13.08 -6.84
CA ASN A 253 23.74 11.81 -7.52
C ASN A 253 25.05 11.18 -7.00
N ARG A 254 24.95 10.13 -6.19
CA ARG A 254 26.12 9.44 -5.60
C ARG A 254 25.93 7.92 -5.64
N ASN A 255 27.01 7.19 -5.90
CA ASN A 255 27.05 5.72 -5.82
C ASN A 255 25.99 4.97 -6.66
N ASN A 256 25.41 5.61 -7.67
CA ASN A 256 24.49 4.95 -8.57
C ASN A 256 25.27 4.10 -9.58
N THR A 257 24.84 2.87 -9.79
CA THR A 257 25.51 1.88 -10.65
C THR A 257 24.59 1.45 -11.78
N VAL A 258 25.05 1.64 -13.02
CA VAL A 258 24.43 1.05 -14.21
C VAL A 258 25.10 -0.30 -14.50
N CYS A 259 24.35 -1.40 -14.37
CA CYS A 259 24.91 -2.73 -14.60
C CYS A 259 25.02 -3.04 -16.10
N LYS A 260 26.17 -3.54 -16.53
CA LYS A 260 26.37 -4.00 -17.92
C LYS A 260 25.54 -5.27 -18.20
N ALA A 261 24.95 -5.32 -19.39
CA ALA A 261 24.24 -6.48 -19.93
C ALA A 261 23.14 -7.08 -19.02
N GLY A 262 22.42 -6.25 -18.25
CA GLY A 262 21.32 -6.71 -17.40
C GLY A 262 21.73 -7.47 -16.13
N ASN A 263 23.03 -7.59 -15.84
CA ASN A 263 23.57 -8.42 -14.75
C ASN A 263 23.58 -7.72 -13.37
N CYS A 264 22.54 -6.95 -13.05
CA CYS A 264 22.38 -6.49 -11.67
C CYS A 264 22.08 -7.69 -10.77
N LYS A 265 23.01 -8.02 -9.85
CA LYS A 265 22.74 -8.96 -8.77
C LYS A 265 21.88 -8.27 -7.71
N CYS A 266 20.57 -8.27 -7.92
CA CYS A 266 19.63 -7.81 -6.91
C CYS A 266 19.35 -8.90 -5.87
N PRO A 267 19.14 -8.53 -4.60
CA PRO A 267 18.75 -9.49 -3.58
C PRO A 267 17.42 -10.14 -3.97
N LYS A 268 17.32 -11.46 -3.80
CA LYS A 268 16.07 -12.21 -4.04
C LYS A 268 15.00 -11.86 -2.99
N SER A 269 15.43 -11.49 -1.79
CA SER A 269 14.57 -11.07 -0.67
C SER A 269 14.80 -9.60 -0.39
N ASN A 270 13.80 -8.77 -0.64
CA ASN A 270 13.62 -7.51 0.09
C ASN A 270 12.14 -7.17 0.30
N GLY A 271 11.20 -7.99 -0.18
CA GLY A 271 9.76 -7.72 -0.05
C GLY A 271 9.17 -8.06 1.32
N GLN A 272 9.91 -8.78 2.17
CA GLN A 272 9.51 -9.11 3.55
C GLN A 272 10.78 -9.21 4.41
N THR A 273 11.44 -8.09 4.67
CA THR A 273 12.39 -8.07 5.78
C THR A 273 11.56 -8.18 7.06
N PRO A 274 11.77 -9.18 7.95
CA PRO A 274 11.13 -9.15 9.26
C PRO A 274 11.52 -7.82 9.91
N CYS A 275 10.52 -7.06 10.36
CA CYS A 275 10.70 -5.76 10.97
C CYS A 275 11.90 -5.82 11.93
N GLN A 276 12.93 -5.01 11.68
CA GLN A 276 13.67 -4.54 12.83
C GLN A 276 12.67 -3.75 13.67
N PRO A 277 12.47 -4.10 14.94
CA PRO A 277 11.56 -3.34 15.79
C PRO A 277 12.02 -1.90 15.74
N ILE A 278 11.16 -1.02 15.22
CA ILE A 278 11.29 0.40 15.49
C ILE A 278 11.08 0.48 17.00
N VAL A 279 12.18 0.50 17.77
CA VAL A 279 12.13 0.85 19.18
C VAL A 279 11.65 2.30 19.18
N PRO A 280 10.41 2.59 19.62
CA PRO A 280 10.03 3.97 19.79
C PRO A 280 10.82 4.46 20.98
N THR A 281 11.82 5.29 20.74
CA THR A 281 12.57 5.99 21.79
C THR A 281 11.61 6.98 22.44
N PHE A 282 10.77 6.51 23.36
CA PHE A 282 10.02 7.36 24.27
C PHE A 282 11.04 7.92 25.28
N ILE A 283 11.53 9.12 25.00
CA ILE A 283 12.17 9.97 26.01
C ILE A 283 11.03 10.43 26.92
N LEU A 284 10.81 9.72 28.03
CA LEU A 284 9.98 10.19 29.12
C LEU A 284 10.79 11.22 29.92
N GLY A 285 10.63 12.50 29.56
CA GLY A 285 11.08 13.63 30.35
C GLY A 285 9.99 14.07 31.33
N CYS A 286 10.34 14.05 32.62
CA CYS A 286 9.65 14.62 33.79
C CYS A 286 8.34 13.89 34.20
N SER A 287 8.17 13.42 35.44
CA SER A 287 8.33 14.24 36.65
C SER A 287 8.61 13.38 37.88
N LEU A 288 9.68 13.75 38.59
CA LEU A 288 9.85 13.49 40.02
C LEU A 288 8.72 14.21 40.76
N VAL A 289 7.79 13.45 41.33
CA VAL A 289 7.08 13.89 42.54
C VAL A 289 7.51 12.95 43.64
N SER A 290 8.40 13.49 44.47
CA SER A 290 8.88 12.92 45.72
C SER A 290 7.72 12.56 46.64
N LEU A 291 7.47 11.27 46.83
CA LEU A 291 6.80 10.76 48.04
C LEU A 291 7.83 10.77 49.17
N LEU A 292 7.92 11.91 49.87
CA LEU A 292 8.52 12.03 51.19
C LEU A 292 7.52 12.71 52.13
N SER A 293 6.68 11.91 52.76
CA SER A 293 6.17 12.19 54.11
C SER A 293 6.41 10.92 54.94
N ARG A 294 7.62 10.78 55.48
CA ARG A 294 7.90 10.95 56.92
C ARG A 294 6.91 10.19 57.80
N GLY A 295 7.25 8.95 58.11
CA GLY A 295 7.05 8.42 59.46
C GLY A 295 8.37 8.56 60.22
N PHE A 296 8.33 9.17 61.40
CA PHE A 296 9.08 8.77 62.61
C PHE A 296 8.71 9.72 63.76
N GLN A 297 8.22 9.11 64.85
CA GLN A 297 7.84 9.63 66.17
C GLN A 297 6.57 10.47 66.28
#